data_AF-A0A8J8BUJ5-F1
#
_entry.id   AF-A0A8J8BUJ5-F1
#
_cell.length_a   1.000
_cell.length_b   1.000
_cell.length_c   1.000
_cell.angle_alpha   90.00
_cell.angle_beta   90.00
_cell.angle_gamma   90.00
#
_symmetry.space_group_name_H-M   'P 1'
#
loop_
_entity.id
_entity.type
_entity.pdbx_description
1 polymer ?
#
loop_
_entity_poly.entity_id
_entity_poly.type
_entity_poly.pdbx_seq_one_letter_code
_entity_poly.pdbx_strand_id
1 'polypeptide(L)'
;AIDLTNNITTYFYDIRDARDQVEEYMDADFIDLYHFAQLIQSEIPDPVIQNDAQNVMNAVFNSVINEGHGIINANSHGISIYFPYGLYDYLSRYETETNFAVNTQWDEFLTTYYTTLPPPLHAVAVIDDDNGRFLTHVESYYTDTLDALGIPYDYYDAGIHGTPDITYLQAHSILIWFTGSDFSTTLSPADETVLIQYLTGGGKLFLSSQDYVWDLKLDGRYPSTFLRTYLHTINEGEDTGVNFLAGVAGNEVGHGLGPYEMCWVSAGCGLQDYADWITKDGGSEYAFTNEDGEYIALTYSGGYEVIFCAFRFEGILSTVGRQEVMQQIFDFLGPIPTFGNLADLFSTNTFLVAGNNAYCTDVLGSAKIAFALGQAGALENPEGRTDVLLTTTEHDTGNLIPVGGPAINVVADEFDGYFGVTYSYVAGVSFEIFADSHSIYLDLTQYPNEDIAIVYLAEHNGRYVLLVWGYGWQGTYAASVFLGDITNWQTYQGSHMVMVRWTDTDTDGLVDENEVAVEVYV
;
A
#
# COMPACT_ATOMS: atom_id res chain seq x y z
N ALA A 1 15.64 20.71 0.91
CA ALA A 1 14.84 21.01 2.11
C ALA A 1 13.54 21.69 1.70
N ILE A 2 13.53 22.98 1.32
CA ILE A 2 12.31 23.70 0.88
C ILE A 2 11.51 22.91 -0.16
N ASP A 3 12.16 22.49 -1.24
CA ASP A 3 11.46 21.79 -2.34
C ASP A 3 11.00 20.38 -1.94
N LEU A 4 11.71 19.71 -1.02
CA LEU A 4 11.25 18.45 -0.45
C LEU A 4 10.02 18.69 0.43
N THR A 5 10.04 19.70 1.30
CA THR A 5 8.91 20.07 2.18
C THR A 5 7.66 20.42 1.37
N ASN A 6 7.80 21.19 0.30
CA ASN A 6 6.66 21.62 -0.51
C ASN A 6 6.02 20.49 -1.33
N ASN A 7 6.77 19.42 -1.61
CA ASN A 7 6.32 18.30 -2.43
C ASN A 7 6.30 16.98 -1.65
N ILE A 8 6.27 17.05 -0.31
CA ILE A 8 6.47 15.89 0.54
C ILE A 8 5.39 14.83 0.40
N THR A 9 4.14 15.24 0.11
CA THR A 9 3.04 14.30 -0.16
C THR A 9 3.19 13.61 -1.50
N THR A 10 3.88 14.22 -2.46
CA THR A 10 4.13 13.62 -3.77
C THR A 10 5.28 12.63 -3.71
N TYR A 11 6.39 13.04 -3.07
CA TYR A 11 7.64 12.27 -3.04
C TYR A 11 7.91 11.61 -1.68
N PHE A 12 6.86 11.31 -0.91
CA PHE A 12 7.01 10.76 0.45
C PHE A 12 7.83 9.48 0.44
N TYR A 13 7.45 8.55 -0.44
CA TYR A 13 8.09 7.24 -0.57
C TYR A 13 9.48 7.34 -1.18
N ASP A 14 9.72 8.21 -2.16
CA ASP A 14 11.07 8.46 -2.66
C ASP A 14 12.01 8.99 -1.56
N ILE A 15 11.50 9.86 -0.69
CA ILE A 15 12.28 10.39 0.44
C ILE A 15 12.57 9.29 1.47
N ARG A 16 11.58 8.43 1.75
CA ARG A 16 11.71 7.30 2.67
C ARG A 16 12.70 6.27 2.12
N ASP A 17 12.56 5.87 0.88
CA ASP A 17 13.42 4.88 0.23
C ASP A 17 14.87 5.41 0.16
N ALA A 18 15.07 6.71 -0.14
CA ALA A 18 16.37 7.35 -0.04
C ALA A 18 16.92 7.35 1.39
N ARG A 19 16.06 7.50 2.40
CA ARG A 19 16.44 7.45 3.82
C ARG A 19 16.82 6.02 4.25
N ASP A 20 16.15 4.99 3.74
CA ASP A 20 16.40 3.59 4.12
C ASP A 20 17.65 3.02 3.45
N GLN A 21 17.95 3.47 2.23
CA GLN A 21 19.14 3.05 1.48
C GLN A 21 20.41 3.82 1.84
N VAL A 22 20.29 4.93 2.58
CA VAL A 22 21.41 5.82 2.85
C VAL A 22 22.51 5.13 3.67
N GLU A 23 23.73 5.66 3.57
CA GLU A 23 24.82 5.21 4.43
C GLU A 23 24.58 5.77 5.82
N GLU A 24 24.37 4.88 6.77
CA GLU A 24 24.25 5.21 8.18
C GLU A 24 25.56 4.92 8.92
N TYR A 25 25.66 5.41 10.15
CA TYR A 25 26.80 5.15 11.02
C TYR A 25 26.41 4.26 12.20
N MET A 26 27.28 4.15 13.21
CA MET A 26 26.99 3.37 14.41
C MET A 26 25.67 3.76 15.09
N ASP A 27 25.28 5.02 14.92
CA ASP A 27 24.01 5.58 15.35
C ASP A 27 23.22 5.91 14.08
N ALA A 28 22.11 5.19 13.87
CA ALA A 28 21.29 5.25 12.65
C ALA A 28 20.67 6.63 12.45
N ASP A 29 20.57 7.44 13.51
CA ASP A 29 20.09 8.82 13.43
C ASP A 29 20.99 9.73 12.60
N PHE A 30 22.21 9.30 12.29
CA PHE A 30 23.17 10.06 11.53
C PHE A 30 23.47 9.38 10.21
N ILE A 31 23.13 10.07 9.12
CA ILE A 31 23.26 9.58 7.76
C ILE A 31 24.30 10.38 6.99
N ASP A 32 24.86 9.81 5.92
CA ASP A 32 25.73 10.55 5.01
C ASP A 32 24.93 11.51 4.10
N LEU A 33 25.19 12.81 4.24
CA LEU A 33 24.44 13.86 3.53
C LEU A 33 24.64 13.81 2.02
N TYR A 34 25.83 13.41 1.55
CA TYR A 34 26.09 13.31 0.12
C TYR A 34 25.32 12.12 -0.46
N HIS A 35 25.41 10.96 0.19
CA HIS A 35 24.73 9.76 -0.28
C HIS A 35 23.22 9.96 -0.29
N PHE A 36 22.64 10.59 0.73
CA PHE A 36 21.23 10.96 0.73
C PHE A 36 20.87 11.87 -0.45
N ALA A 37 21.66 12.92 -0.71
CA ALA A 37 21.42 13.80 -1.85
C ALA A 37 21.58 13.07 -3.20
N GLN A 38 22.48 12.08 -3.28
CA GLN A 38 22.64 11.25 -4.47
C GLN A 38 21.40 10.39 -4.74
N LEU A 39 20.84 9.76 -3.70
CA LEU A 39 19.63 8.95 -3.78
C LEU A 39 18.41 9.82 -4.16
N ILE A 40 18.24 10.96 -3.49
CA ILE A 40 17.20 11.94 -3.84
C ILE A 40 17.30 12.39 -5.30
N GLN A 41 18.50 12.60 -5.83
CA GLN A 41 18.68 12.96 -7.24
C GLN A 41 18.28 11.82 -8.20
N SER A 42 18.51 10.55 -7.83
CA SER A 42 18.19 9.42 -8.70
C SER A 42 16.71 9.01 -8.63
N GLU A 43 16.10 9.13 -7.47
CA GLU A 43 14.77 8.59 -7.19
C GLU A 43 13.68 9.60 -7.55
N ILE A 44 13.85 10.89 -7.22
CA ILE A 44 12.83 11.91 -7.47
C ILE A 44 12.92 12.46 -8.91
N PRO A 45 11.88 12.30 -9.75
CA PRO A 45 11.88 12.75 -11.15
C PRO A 45 11.55 14.25 -11.31
N ASP A 46 11.86 15.09 -10.31
CA ASP A 46 11.66 16.54 -10.34
C ASP A 46 12.98 17.27 -10.70
N PRO A 47 13.07 17.95 -11.86
CA PRO A 47 14.30 18.62 -12.29
C PRO A 47 14.81 19.69 -11.32
N VAL A 48 13.93 20.33 -10.54
CA VAL A 48 14.31 21.34 -9.54
C VAL A 48 14.97 20.65 -8.36
N ILE A 49 14.34 19.59 -7.83
CA ILE A 49 14.88 18.81 -6.70
C ILE A 49 16.20 18.14 -7.10
N GLN A 50 16.30 17.57 -8.30
CA GLN A 50 17.54 16.96 -8.82
C GLN A 50 18.71 17.95 -8.91
N ASN A 51 18.42 19.19 -9.33
CA ASN A 51 19.42 20.25 -9.39
C ASN A 51 19.83 20.70 -7.99
N ASP A 52 18.89 20.80 -7.06
CA ASP A 52 19.17 21.15 -5.66
C ASP A 52 19.99 20.08 -4.94
N ALA A 53 19.67 18.81 -5.14
CA ALA A 53 20.46 17.67 -4.69
C ALA A 53 21.89 17.71 -5.24
N GLN A 54 22.06 18.03 -6.53
CA GLN A 54 23.39 18.23 -7.13
C GLN A 54 24.17 19.36 -6.44
N ASN A 55 23.49 20.45 -6.09
CA ASN A 55 24.11 21.59 -5.41
C ASN A 55 24.58 21.21 -4.00
N VAL A 56 23.81 20.38 -3.28
CA VAL A 56 24.22 19.82 -1.97
C VAL A 56 25.45 18.93 -2.13
N MET A 57 25.44 17.99 -3.06
CA MET A 57 26.60 17.12 -3.34
C MET A 57 27.86 17.95 -3.66
N ASN A 58 27.74 18.99 -4.49
CA ASN A 58 28.84 19.91 -4.79
C ASN A 58 29.32 20.67 -3.54
N ALA A 59 28.41 21.11 -2.67
CA ALA A 59 28.75 21.82 -1.44
C ALA A 59 29.50 20.91 -0.44
N VAL A 60 29.06 19.66 -0.28
CA VAL A 60 29.75 18.66 0.54
C VAL A 60 31.16 18.40 -0.01
N PHE A 61 31.27 18.10 -1.31
CA PHE A 61 32.56 17.85 -1.95
C PHE A 61 33.57 19.00 -1.75
N ASN A 62 33.11 20.26 -1.86
CA ASN A 62 33.96 21.43 -1.65
C ASN A 62 34.30 21.70 -0.18
N SER A 63 33.53 21.16 0.77
CA SER A 63 33.71 21.36 2.20
C SER A 63 34.65 20.34 2.83
N VAL A 64 34.74 19.13 2.26
CA VAL A 64 35.56 18.03 2.77
C VAL A 64 37.04 18.31 2.47
N ILE A 65 37.85 18.43 3.53
CA ILE A 65 39.31 18.69 3.43
C ILE A 65 40.10 17.40 3.18
N ASN A 66 39.65 16.30 3.78
CA ASN A 66 40.24 14.98 3.63
C ASN A 66 39.13 13.94 3.81
N GLU A 67 39.06 12.97 2.90
CA GLU A 67 38.05 11.92 2.86
C GLU A 67 38.77 10.58 3.01
N GLY A 68 38.14 9.64 3.72
CA GLY A 68 38.64 8.27 3.84
C GLY A 68 37.67 7.39 4.60
N HIS A 69 37.15 6.37 3.92
CA HIS A 69 36.28 5.35 4.46
C HIS A 69 36.78 3.94 4.10
N GLY A 70 36.27 2.93 4.82
CA GLY A 70 36.54 1.52 4.57
C GLY A 70 35.39 0.86 3.82
N ILE A 71 35.55 -0.42 3.46
CA ILE A 71 34.53 -1.19 2.75
C ILE A 71 33.18 -1.30 3.48
N ILE A 72 33.16 -1.09 4.80
CA ILE A 72 31.94 -1.14 5.60
C ILE A 72 31.06 0.10 5.36
N ASN A 73 31.67 1.26 5.06
CA ASN A 73 30.94 2.51 4.83
C ASN A 73 31.27 3.01 3.41
N ALA A 74 30.96 2.19 2.41
CA ALA A 74 31.39 2.40 1.03
C ALA A 74 30.80 3.66 0.37
N ASN A 75 29.73 4.19 0.93
CA ASN A 75 29.03 5.39 0.48
C ASN A 75 29.20 6.55 1.47
N SER A 76 30.23 6.52 2.33
CA SER A 76 30.60 7.67 3.15
C SER A 76 31.37 8.71 2.34
N HIS A 77 30.93 9.96 2.41
CA HIS A 77 31.50 11.10 1.69
C HIS A 77 31.95 12.22 2.63
N GLY A 78 31.93 11.98 3.95
CA GLY A 78 32.65 12.77 4.94
C GLY A 78 31.84 13.85 5.67
N ILE A 79 30.55 14.04 5.36
CA ILE A 79 29.65 14.90 6.15
C ILE A 79 28.41 14.10 6.55
N SER A 80 28.29 13.82 7.84
CA SER A 80 27.07 13.27 8.42
C SER A 80 26.06 14.37 8.72
N ILE A 81 24.78 14.05 8.62
CA ILE A 81 23.66 14.90 9.03
C ILE A 81 22.70 14.12 9.93
N TYR A 82 22.04 14.81 10.85
CA TYR A 82 21.02 14.21 11.71
C TYR A 82 19.73 14.05 10.91
N PHE A 83 19.28 12.81 10.73
CA PHE A 83 18.00 12.41 10.15
C PHE A 83 17.58 11.15 10.93
N PRO A 84 16.90 11.31 12.10
CA PRO A 84 16.49 10.18 12.92
C PRO A 84 15.64 9.16 12.15
N TYR A 85 15.57 7.92 12.62
CA TYR A 85 14.72 6.94 11.94
C TYR A 85 13.24 7.31 12.09
N GLY A 86 12.81 7.70 13.30
CA GLY A 86 11.43 8.11 13.57
C GLY A 86 11.27 9.40 14.38
N LEU A 87 10.01 9.83 14.55
CA LEU A 87 9.66 10.99 15.36
C LEU A 87 10.04 10.82 16.84
N TYR A 88 10.03 9.59 17.36
CA TYR A 88 10.44 9.32 18.75
C TYR A 88 11.93 9.56 18.99
N ASP A 89 12.74 9.35 17.96
CA ASP A 89 14.17 9.62 17.99
C ASP A 89 14.46 11.11 17.77
N TYR A 90 13.49 11.88 17.28
CA TYR A 90 13.63 13.30 17.03
C TYR A 90 13.87 14.10 18.32
N LEU A 91 15.07 14.66 18.43
CA LEU A 91 15.49 15.45 19.57
C LEU A 91 15.15 16.92 19.34
N SER A 92 14.09 17.42 19.98
CA SER A 92 13.67 18.84 19.90
C SER A 92 14.77 19.86 20.23
N ARG A 93 15.83 19.46 20.96
CA ARG A 93 17.01 20.31 21.17
C ARG A 93 17.78 20.64 19.89
N TYR A 94 17.69 19.78 18.86
CA TYR A 94 18.39 19.93 17.58
C TYR A 94 18.08 21.28 16.89
N GLU A 95 16.82 21.72 16.97
CA GLU A 95 16.30 22.99 16.43
C GLU A 95 17.02 24.23 16.97
N THR A 96 17.66 24.13 18.14
CA THR A 96 18.29 25.27 18.82
C THR A 96 19.78 25.08 19.11
N GLU A 97 20.27 23.83 19.14
CA GLU A 97 21.65 23.53 19.53
C GLU A 97 22.65 23.60 18.37
N THR A 98 22.20 23.57 17.12
CA THR A 98 23.09 23.65 15.95
C THR A 98 22.85 24.92 15.13
N ASN A 99 23.93 25.59 14.75
CA ASN A 99 23.84 26.70 13.79
C ASN A 99 23.34 26.23 12.42
N PHE A 100 23.44 24.93 12.10
CA PHE A 100 22.96 24.40 10.84
C PHE A 100 21.43 24.38 10.81
N ALA A 101 20.78 23.77 11.80
CA ALA A 101 19.32 23.79 11.96
C ALA A 101 18.81 25.25 11.93
N VAL A 102 19.32 26.09 12.85
CA VAL A 102 18.90 27.51 12.98
C VAL A 102 19.05 28.35 11.70
N ASN A 103 20.03 28.06 10.85
CA ASN A 103 20.30 28.86 9.64
C ASN A 103 19.81 28.20 8.34
N THR A 104 19.24 27.00 8.40
CA THR A 104 18.74 26.28 7.24
C THR A 104 17.25 25.98 7.41
N GLN A 105 16.68 25.12 6.56
CA GLN A 105 15.31 24.62 6.71
C GLN A 105 15.28 23.10 6.92
N TRP A 106 16.37 22.56 7.48
CA TRP A 106 16.53 21.11 7.61
C TRP A 106 15.62 20.54 8.69
N ASP A 107 15.56 21.16 9.86
CA ASP A 107 14.68 20.75 10.96
C ASP A 107 13.20 20.98 10.63
N GLU A 108 12.84 22.03 9.88
CA GLU A 108 11.48 22.18 9.36
C GLU A 108 11.12 21.08 8.36
N PHE A 109 12.06 20.67 7.49
CA PHE A 109 11.89 19.52 6.62
C PHE A 109 11.67 18.23 7.41
N LEU A 110 12.54 17.91 8.37
CA LEU A 110 12.41 16.73 9.23
C LEU A 110 11.07 16.72 9.96
N THR A 111 10.72 17.85 10.59
CA THR A 111 9.44 17.98 11.32
C THR A 111 8.26 17.75 10.38
N THR A 112 8.31 18.29 9.16
CA THR A 112 7.24 18.08 8.17
C THR A 112 7.20 16.62 7.72
N TYR A 113 8.33 15.96 7.49
CA TYR A 113 8.41 14.56 7.11
C TYR A 113 7.75 13.65 8.15
N TYR A 114 8.12 13.78 9.43
CA TYR A 114 7.54 12.95 10.49
C TYR A 114 6.08 13.29 10.83
N THR A 115 5.58 14.46 10.44
CA THR A 115 4.18 14.85 10.71
C THR A 115 3.26 14.70 9.49
N THR A 116 3.83 14.43 8.32
CA THR A 116 3.07 14.09 7.12
C THR A 116 2.66 12.63 7.20
N LEU A 117 1.37 12.35 7.02
CA LEU A 117 0.88 10.97 6.91
C LEU A 117 1.39 10.37 5.59
N PRO A 118 1.87 9.12 5.59
CA PRO A 118 2.16 8.40 4.35
C PRO A 118 0.93 8.44 3.44
N PRO A 119 1.05 8.87 2.17
CA PRO A 119 -0.09 8.84 1.26
C PRO A 119 -0.42 7.37 0.92
N PRO A 120 -1.70 6.99 0.83
CA PRO A 120 -2.06 5.65 0.38
C PRO A 120 -1.79 5.53 -1.13
N LEU A 121 -0.90 4.63 -1.52
CA LEU A 121 -0.55 4.29 -2.91
C LEU A 121 -0.80 2.82 -3.24
N HIS A 122 -0.71 1.94 -2.26
CA HIS A 122 -0.73 0.51 -2.49
C HIS A 122 -1.98 -0.14 -1.90
N ALA A 123 -2.39 -1.27 -2.48
CA ALA A 123 -3.51 -2.05 -1.94
C ALA A 123 -3.20 -2.68 -0.57
N VAL A 124 -1.93 -2.71 -0.15
CA VAL A 124 -1.47 -3.29 1.10
C VAL A 124 -0.89 -2.20 1.97
N ALA A 125 -1.33 -2.13 3.23
CA ALA A 125 -0.65 -1.33 4.25
C ALA A 125 -0.07 -2.22 5.36
N VAL A 126 1.18 -1.96 5.71
CA VAL A 126 1.87 -2.51 6.88
C VAL A 126 1.80 -1.48 7.99
N ILE A 127 0.99 -1.76 9.01
CA ILE A 127 0.83 -0.94 10.20
C ILE A 127 1.75 -1.48 11.29
N ASP A 128 2.80 -0.72 11.56
CA ASP A 128 3.72 -0.93 12.68
C ASP A 128 3.17 -0.24 13.92
N ASP A 129 2.65 -1.05 14.85
CA ASP A 129 2.06 -0.62 16.11
C ASP A 129 2.79 -1.27 17.29
N ASP A 130 4.11 -1.48 17.16
CA ASP A 130 4.93 -2.09 18.20
C ASP A 130 5.50 -1.07 19.22
N ASN A 131 5.09 0.19 19.10
CA ASN A 131 5.49 1.34 19.93
C ASN A 131 6.98 1.72 19.77
N GLY A 132 7.64 1.29 18.68
CA GLY A 132 8.96 1.75 18.25
C GLY A 132 10.06 1.61 19.30
N ARG A 133 9.93 0.66 20.23
CA ARG A 133 10.88 0.54 21.35
C ARG A 133 12.20 -0.02 20.80
N PHE A 134 13.25 0.81 20.81
CA PHE A 134 14.69 0.63 20.49
C PHE A 134 15.35 -0.77 20.58
N LEU A 135 14.73 -1.76 21.21
CA LEU A 135 15.28 -3.09 21.43
C LEU A 135 14.63 -4.19 20.59
N THR A 136 13.57 -3.91 19.82
CA THR A 136 12.90 -4.92 18.99
C THR A 136 12.38 -4.34 17.67
N HIS A 137 13.26 -3.86 16.79
CA HIS A 137 12.89 -3.59 15.40
C HIS A 137 12.50 -4.91 14.71
N VAL A 138 11.19 -5.11 14.50
CA VAL A 138 10.64 -6.33 13.89
C VAL A 138 9.92 -6.08 12.56
N GLU A 139 9.85 -4.83 12.14
CA GLU A 139 9.26 -4.31 10.91
C GLU A 139 9.89 -5.01 9.69
N SER A 140 11.22 -5.15 9.70
CA SER A 140 12.00 -5.85 8.65
C SER A 140 11.54 -7.29 8.38
N TYR A 141 10.98 -8.00 9.35
CA TYR A 141 10.48 -9.35 9.13
C TYR A 141 9.25 -9.38 8.22
N TYR A 142 8.46 -8.30 8.22
CA TYR A 142 7.30 -8.12 7.36
C TYR A 142 7.74 -7.55 6.00
N THR A 143 8.45 -6.42 6.00
CA THR A 143 8.85 -5.72 4.78
C THR A 143 9.76 -6.56 3.88
N ASP A 144 10.82 -7.18 4.42
CA ASP A 144 11.69 -8.07 3.63
C ASP A 144 10.92 -9.26 3.03
N THR A 145 9.88 -9.73 3.73
CA THR A 145 9.06 -10.84 3.26
C THR A 145 8.17 -10.39 2.10
N LEU A 146 7.56 -9.21 2.20
CA LEU A 146 6.75 -8.62 1.12
C LEU A 146 7.61 -8.30 -0.10
N ASP A 147 8.78 -7.69 0.10
CA ASP A 147 9.74 -7.38 -0.96
C ASP A 147 10.18 -8.66 -1.69
N ALA A 148 10.47 -9.73 -0.95
CA ALA A 148 10.84 -11.02 -1.53
C ALA A 148 9.70 -11.69 -2.31
N LEU A 149 8.44 -11.39 -1.97
CA LEU A 149 7.25 -11.84 -2.70
C LEU A 149 6.86 -10.88 -3.84
N GLY A 150 7.52 -9.72 -3.95
CA GLY A 150 7.19 -8.69 -4.93
C GLY A 150 5.84 -8.02 -4.68
N ILE A 151 5.42 -7.95 -3.41
CA ILE A 151 4.16 -7.33 -3.00
C ILE A 151 4.47 -5.89 -2.58
N PRO A 152 4.00 -4.87 -3.32
CA PRO A 152 4.20 -3.48 -2.92
C PRO A 152 3.27 -3.12 -1.75
N TYR A 153 3.74 -2.26 -0.85
CA TYR A 153 3.02 -1.88 0.36
C TYR A 153 3.30 -0.44 0.76
N ASP A 154 2.32 0.15 1.40
CA ASP A 154 2.49 1.35 2.21
C ASP A 154 2.93 0.95 3.61
N TYR A 155 3.79 1.76 4.22
CA TYR A 155 4.26 1.55 5.58
C TYR A 155 3.76 2.68 6.46
N TYR A 156 3.15 2.33 7.58
CA TYR A 156 2.59 3.27 8.53
C TYR A 156 3.09 2.95 9.93
N ASP A 157 3.88 3.86 10.51
CA ASP A 157 4.32 3.77 11.89
C ASP A 157 3.28 4.45 12.80
N ALA A 158 2.46 3.62 13.47
CA ALA A 158 1.44 4.08 14.41
C ALA A 158 2.05 4.63 15.71
N GLY A 159 3.27 4.24 16.02
CA GLY A 159 4.07 4.91 17.03
C GLY A 159 4.24 6.40 16.70
N ILE A 160 4.65 6.73 15.49
CA ILE A 160 4.92 8.11 15.05
C ILE A 160 3.62 8.89 14.83
N HIS A 161 2.69 8.31 14.07
CA HIS A 161 1.53 9.03 13.54
C HIS A 161 0.26 8.86 14.39
N GLY A 162 0.28 7.95 15.37
CA GLY A 162 -0.91 7.51 16.12
C GLY A 162 -1.79 6.58 15.27
N THR A 163 -3.01 6.33 15.73
CA THR A 163 -3.97 5.49 14.99
C THR A 163 -4.27 6.07 13.59
N PRO A 164 -4.07 5.29 12.50
CA PRO A 164 -4.52 5.68 11.17
C PRO A 164 -6.02 5.97 11.14
N ASP A 165 -6.43 7.00 10.38
CA ASP A 165 -7.85 7.27 10.21
C ASP A 165 -8.52 6.25 9.28
N ILE A 166 -9.86 6.21 9.33
CA ILE A 166 -10.63 5.24 8.54
C ILE A 166 -10.49 5.47 7.02
N THR A 167 -10.27 6.71 6.57
CA THR A 167 -10.07 7.01 5.15
C THR A 167 -8.80 6.36 4.66
N TYR A 168 -7.72 6.44 5.45
CA TYR A 168 -6.46 5.76 5.16
C TYR A 168 -6.66 4.24 5.11
N LEU A 169 -7.27 3.64 6.13
CA LEU A 169 -7.48 2.18 6.13
C LEU A 169 -8.33 1.71 4.93
N GLN A 170 -9.38 2.45 4.57
CA GLN A 170 -10.27 2.10 3.46
C GLN A 170 -9.65 2.30 2.07
N ALA A 171 -8.54 3.02 1.96
CA ALA A 171 -7.77 3.11 0.73
C ALA A 171 -6.98 1.82 0.44
N HIS A 172 -6.82 0.93 1.43
CA HIS A 172 -6.07 -0.32 1.29
C HIS A 172 -7.02 -1.53 1.30
N SER A 173 -6.80 -2.44 0.37
CA SER A 173 -7.52 -3.71 0.30
C SER A 173 -7.14 -4.66 1.43
N ILE A 174 -5.86 -4.65 1.86
CA ILE A 174 -5.30 -5.55 2.88
C ILE A 174 -4.52 -4.73 3.92
N LEU A 175 -4.77 -5.00 5.19
CA LEU A 175 -3.98 -4.50 6.31
C LEU A 175 -3.16 -5.64 6.93
N ILE A 176 -1.87 -5.43 7.07
CA ILE A 176 -0.98 -6.21 7.94
C ILE A 176 -0.71 -5.36 9.17
N TRP A 177 -1.22 -5.76 10.33
CA TRP A 177 -1.05 -5.03 11.58
C TRP A 177 -0.27 -5.89 12.56
N PHE A 178 0.84 -5.38 13.08
CA PHE A 178 1.61 -6.06 14.10
C PHE A 178 1.92 -5.16 15.29
N THR A 179 1.96 -5.76 16.48
CA THR A 179 2.23 -5.02 17.73
C THR A 179 3.57 -5.42 18.36
N GLY A 180 4.35 -6.24 17.65
CA GLY A 180 5.68 -6.68 18.04
C GLY A 180 5.76 -7.20 19.48
N SER A 181 6.55 -6.50 20.31
CA SER A 181 6.76 -6.83 21.73
C SER A 181 5.93 -5.99 22.71
N ASP A 182 5.03 -5.15 22.20
CA ASP A 182 4.14 -4.40 23.07
C ASP A 182 3.18 -5.34 23.79
N PHE A 183 2.94 -5.03 25.06
CA PHE A 183 2.07 -5.77 25.97
C PHE A 183 1.13 -4.84 26.77
N SER A 184 1.20 -3.53 26.53
CA SER A 184 0.53 -2.51 27.34
C SER A 184 -0.14 -1.40 26.53
N THR A 185 0.13 -1.37 25.24
CA THR A 185 -0.46 -0.47 24.25
C THR A 185 -0.62 -1.15 22.89
N THR A 186 -0.91 -2.47 22.88
CA THR A 186 -1.00 -3.31 21.67
C THR A 186 -2.00 -2.77 20.65
N LEU A 187 -3.29 -2.72 20.97
CA LEU A 187 -4.32 -2.07 20.18
C LEU A 187 -5.08 -1.13 21.10
N SER A 188 -4.92 0.17 20.94
CA SER A 188 -5.65 1.15 21.73
C SER A 188 -7.16 1.10 21.45
N PRO A 189 -7.99 1.78 22.27
CA PRO A 189 -9.42 1.92 21.98
C PRO A 189 -9.72 2.60 20.64
N ALA A 190 -8.81 3.46 20.16
CA ALA A 190 -8.93 4.10 18.85
C ALA A 190 -8.66 3.10 17.73
N ASP A 191 -7.63 2.26 17.87
CA ASP A 191 -7.27 1.22 16.90
C ASP A 191 -8.41 0.21 16.74
N GLU A 192 -8.96 -0.31 17.85
CA GLU A 192 -10.14 -1.18 17.78
C GLU A 192 -11.32 -0.50 17.09
N THR A 193 -11.52 0.80 17.28
CA THR A 193 -12.65 1.53 16.68
C THR A 193 -12.51 1.61 15.15
N VAL A 194 -11.31 1.93 14.64
CA VAL A 194 -11.08 2.03 13.19
C VAL A 194 -11.00 0.67 12.53
N LEU A 195 -10.41 -0.35 13.18
CA LEU A 195 -10.41 -1.72 12.68
C LEU A 195 -11.82 -2.33 12.59
N ILE A 196 -12.67 -2.04 13.58
CA ILE A 196 -14.10 -2.41 13.52
C ILE A 196 -14.78 -1.78 12.31
N GLN A 197 -14.53 -0.50 12.02
CA GLN A 197 -15.10 0.18 10.86
C GLN A 197 -14.61 -0.41 9.55
N TYR A 198 -13.29 -0.66 9.45
CA TYR A 198 -12.65 -1.28 8.30
C TYR A 198 -13.22 -2.68 7.99
N LEU A 199 -13.26 -3.57 8.98
CA LEU A 199 -13.82 -4.92 8.82
C LEU A 199 -15.33 -4.89 8.58
N THR A 200 -16.07 -3.93 9.15
CA THR A 200 -17.50 -3.78 8.84
C THR A 200 -17.73 -3.36 7.38
N GLY A 201 -16.76 -2.69 6.77
CA GLY A 201 -16.73 -2.34 5.34
C GLY A 201 -16.28 -3.48 4.42
N GLY A 202 -15.92 -4.65 4.95
CA GLY A 202 -15.42 -5.77 4.16
C GLY A 202 -13.91 -5.78 3.93
N GLY A 203 -13.16 -5.05 4.74
CA GLY A 203 -11.70 -5.06 4.69
C GLY A 203 -11.07 -6.38 5.11
N LYS A 204 -9.78 -6.56 4.78
CA LYS A 204 -8.99 -7.78 5.02
C LYS A 204 -7.86 -7.50 6.00
N LEU A 205 -7.79 -8.26 7.09
CA LEU A 205 -6.81 -8.02 8.16
C LEU A 205 -5.97 -9.26 8.45
N PHE A 206 -4.65 -9.11 8.39
CA PHE A 206 -3.72 -9.98 9.10
C PHE A 206 -3.23 -9.26 10.37
N LEU A 207 -3.62 -9.77 11.54
CA LEU A 207 -3.19 -9.27 12.84
C LEU A 207 -2.22 -10.25 13.51
N SER A 208 -1.00 -9.80 13.79
CA SER A 208 0.04 -10.52 14.53
C SER A 208 0.28 -9.83 15.87
N SER A 209 -0.24 -10.40 16.96
CA SER A 209 -0.16 -9.80 18.29
C SER A 209 -0.26 -10.84 19.39
N GLN A 210 0.88 -11.16 20.02
CA GLN A 210 0.95 -12.19 21.06
C GLN A 210 0.31 -11.76 22.39
N ASP A 211 0.43 -10.47 22.77
CA ASP A 211 0.04 -9.97 24.11
C ASP A 211 -1.26 -9.15 24.08
N TYR A 212 -2.00 -9.14 22.98
CA TYR A 212 -3.23 -8.35 22.85
C TYR A 212 -4.26 -8.68 23.94
N VAL A 213 -4.38 -9.96 24.32
CA VAL A 213 -5.31 -10.38 25.37
C VAL A 213 -4.87 -9.87 26.74
N TRP A 214 -3.57 -9.90 27.02
CA TRP A 214 -2.99 -9.42 28.26
C TRP A 214 -3.21 -7.92 28.42
N ASP A 215 -2.96 -7.15 27.36
CA ASP A 215 -3.16 -5.70 27.35
C ASP A 215 -4.63 -5.32 27.62
N LEU A 216 -5.59 -6.00 26.99
CA LEU A 216 -7.03 -5.80 27.26
C LEU A 216 -7.39 -5.99 28.74
N LYS A 217 -6.67 -6.86 29.47
CA LYS A 217 -6.90 -7.06 30.91
C LYS A 217 -6.26 -5.94 31.72
N LEU A 218 -5.09 -5.44 31.30
CA LEU A 218 -4.43 -4.30 31.92
C LEU A 218 -5.25 -3.02 31.80
N ASP A 219 -5.87 -2.79 30.64
CA ASP A 219 -6.66 -1.58 30.38
C ASP A 219 -8.12 -1.66 30.88
N GLY A 220 -8.61 -2.87 31.19
CA GLY A 220 -9.96 -3.12 31.71
C GLY A 220 -11.08 -3.24 30.65
N ARG A 221 -10.76 -3.35 29.36
CA ARG A 221 -11.68 -3.64 28.24
C ARG A 221 -11.96 -5.12 28.07
N TYR A 222 -11.20 -5.99 28.73
CA TYR A 222 -11.36 -7.44 28.57
C TYR A 222 -12.73 -7.98 29.05
N PRO A 223 -13.43 -8.82 28.24
CA PRO A 223 -13.18 -9.05 26.82
C PRO A 223 -13.75 -7.92 25.96
N SER A 224 -13.03 -7.48 24.93
CA SER A 224 -13.51 -6.44 24.03
C SER A 224 -14.46 -6.98 22.96
N THR A 225 -15.24 -6.08 22.35
CA THR A 225 -16.09 -6.42 21.19
C THR A 225 -15.24 -6.90 20.02
N PHE A 226 -14.08 -6.28 19.79
CA PHE A 226 -13.17 -6.64 18.70
C PHE A 226 -12.68 -8.09 18.85
N LEU A 227 -12.12 -8.44 20.02
CA LEU A 227 -11.67 -9.81 20.32
C LEU A 227 -12.76 -10.88 20.10
N ARG A 228 -13.98 -10.62 20.61
CA ARG A 228 -15.07 -11.62 20.58
C ARG A 228 -15.79 -11.72 19.24
N THR A 229 -15.96 -10.59 18.55
CA THR A 229 -16.86 -10.51 17.38
C THR A 229 -16.10 -10.44 16.07
N TYR A 230 -14.94 -9.78 16.05
CA TYR A 230 -14.16 -9.53 14.83
C TYR A 230 -12.95 -10.45 14.70
N LEU A 231 -12.29 -10.78 15.83
CA LEU A 231 -11.23 -11.79 15.85
C LEU A 231 -11.75 -13.20 16.16
N HIS A 232 -13.06 -13.39 16.25
CA HIS A 232 -13.72 -14.70 16.43
C HIS A 232 -13.16 -15.57 17.59
N THR A 233 -12.57 -14.94 18.61
CA THR A 233 -11.94 -15.64 19.73
C THR A 233 -12.93 -15.68 20.88
N ILE A 234 -13.43 -16.86 21.25
CA ILE A 234 -14.46 -17.01 22.31
C ILE A 234 -13.86 -17.34 23.68
N ASN A 235 -12.62 -17.82 23.71
CA ASN A 235 -11.87 -18.12 24.92
C ASN A 235 -10.38 -18.21 24.57
N GLU A 236 -9.53 -18.04 25.57
CA GLU A 236 -8.09 -17.98 25.39
C GLU A 236 -7.38 -18.24 26.71
N GLY A 237 -6.06 -18.40 26.65
CA GLY A 237 -5.22 -18.30 27.82
C GLY A 237 -3.79 -17.94 27.46
N GLU A 238 -3.12 -17.41 28.48
CA GLU A 238 -1.95 -16.58 28.28
C GLU A 238 -0.66 -17.38 28.40
N ASP A 239 0.38 -16.90 27.71
CA ASP A 239 1.76 -17.37 27.84
C ASP A 239 1.93 -18.89 27.63
N THR A 240 1.17 -19.47 26.70
CA THR A 240 1.34 -20.88 26.32
C THR A 240 2.64 -21.15 25.59
N GLY A 241 3.11 -20.17 24.83
CA GLY A 241 4.34 -20.25 24.08
C GLY A 241 4.26 -21.11 22.83
N VAL A 242 5.27 -20.97 21.98
CA VAL A 242 5.46 -21.72 20.75
C VAL A 242 6.94 -21.87 20.45
N ASN A 243 7.45 -23.10 20.40
CA ASN A 243 8.79 -23.38 19.90
C ASN A 243 8.77 -23.89 18.46
N PHE A 244 7.68 -24.55 18.06
CA PHE A 244 7.48 -25.02 16.69
C PHE A 244 6.08 -24.69 16.18
N LEU A 245 6.00 -23.86 15.15
CA LEU A 245 4.77 -23.48 14.48
C LEU A 245 4.38 -24.54 13.44
N ALA A 246 3.25 -25.21 13.63
CA ALA A 246 2.73 -26.20 12.69
C ALA A 246 1.34 -25.81 12.19
N GLY A 247 1.13 -25.89 10.88
CA GLY A 247 -0.13 -25.52 10.27
C GLY A 247 -1.23 -26.59 10.39
N VAL A 248 -2.48 -26.14 10.53
CA VAL A 248 -3.65 -27.02 10.68
C VAL A 248 -4.09 -27.56 9.32
N ALA A 249 -4.20 -28.89 9.23
CA ALA A 249 -4.59 -29.54 7.99
C ALA A 249 -6.02 -29.15 7.55
N GLY A 250 -6.11 -28.50 6.40
CA GLY A 250 -7.38 -28.16 5.74
C GLY A 250 -7.77 -26.69 5.90
N ASN A 251 -7.03 -25.93 6.71
CA ASN A 251 -7.11 -24.47 6.74
C ASN A 251 -6.31 -23.88 5.57
N GLU A 252 -6.86 -22.86 4.90
CA GLU A 252 -6.26 -22.26 3.70
C GLU A 252 -4.94 -21.50 3.95
N VAL A 253 -4.69 -21.07 5.18
CA VAL A 253 -3.45 -20.36 5.57
C VAL A 253 -2.41 -21.29 6.20
N GLY A 254 -2.86 -22.32 6.92
CA GLY A 254 -1.97 -23.24 7.63
C GLY A 254 -1.62 -24.52 6.85
N HIS A 255 -2.43 -24.94 5.88
CA HIS A 255 -2.30 -26.30 5.35
C HIS A 255 -0.92 -26.56 4.71
N GLY A 256 -0.26 -27.62 5.20
CA GLY A 256 1.02 -28.08 4.66
C GLY A 256 2.24 -27.27 5.12
N LEU A 257 2.05 -26.28 5.99
CA LEU A 257 3.12 -25.46 6.54
C LEU A 257 3.72 -26.05 7.83
N GLY A 258 5.04 -25.88 7.96
CA GLY A 258 5.79 -26.28 9.14
C GLY A 258 5.99 -27.80 9.33
N PRO A 259 6.48 -28.22 10.52
CA PRO A 259 6.79 -27.38 11.66
C PRO A 259 7.97 -26.44 11.38
N TYR A 260 7.77 -25.14 11.60
CA TYR A 260 8.84 -24.14 11.56
C TYR A 260 9.34 -23.88 12.98
N GLU A 261 10.66 -23.88 13.15
CA GLU A 261 11.28 -23.54 14.43
C GLU A 261 11.21 -22.03 14.69
N MET A 262 10.93 -21.64 15.93
CA MET A 262 10.95 -20.24 16.36
C MET A 262 12.37 -19.82 16.76
N CYS A 263 12.71 -18.54 16.57
CA CYS A 263 14.09 -18.08 16.66
C CYS A 263 14.69 -18.14 18.08
N TRP A 264 13.85 -18.13 19.13
CA TRP A 264 14.28 -18.24 20.52
C TRP A 264 14.72 -19.67 20.91
N VAL A 265 14.46 -20.67 20.06
CA VAL A 265 14.83 -22.07 20.33
C VAL A 265 16.33 -22.32 20.12
N SER A 266 16.84 -22.05 18.92
CA SER A 266 18.22 -22.38 18.54
C SER A 266 19.09 -21.19 18.17
N ALA A 267 18.50 -20.11 17.64
CA ALA A 267 19.26 -18.92 17.26
C ALA A 267 19.53 -18.00 18.46
N GLY A 268 18.68 -18.07 19.50
CA GLY A 268 18.78 -17.17 20.64
C GLY A 268 18.55 -15.72 20.22
N CYS A 269 17.53 -15.48 19.40
CA CYS A 269 17.12 -14.12 19.02
C CYS A 269 16.70 -13.32 20.27
N GLY A 270 16.72 -11.98 20.16
CA GLY A 270 16.29 -11.09 21.24
C GLY A 270 14.78 -11.08 21.50
N LEU A 271 14.00 -11.79 20.69
CA LEU A 271 12.54 -11.87 20.82
C LEU A 271 12.15 -12.79 21.97
N GLN A 272 11.13 -12.39 22.72
CA GLN A 272 10.55 -13.16 23.81
C GLN A 272 9.21 -13.73 23.39
N ASP A 273 8.94 -14.94 23.87
CA ASP A 273 7.73 -15.70 23.58
C ASP A 273 6.68 -15.48 24.67
N TYR A 274 5.56 -14.88 24.28
CA TYR A 274 4.34 -14.72 25.06
C TYR A 274 3.13 -15.11 24.22
N ALA A 275 3.28 -16.15 23.38
CA ALA A 275 2.18 -16.60 22.55
C ALA A 275 1.00 -17.14 23.37
N ASP A 276 -0.20 -16.71 23.01
CA ASP A 276 -1.46 -17.11 23.63
C ASP A 276 -2.12 -18.25 22.84
N TRP A 277 -2.84 -19.12 23.56
CA TRP A 277 -3.74 -20.07 22.92
C TRP A 277 -5.13 -19.48 22.81
N ILE A 278 -5.84 -19.78 21.73
CA ILE A 278 -7.15 -19.23 21.42
C ILE A 278 -8.15 -20.33 21.04
N THR A 279 -9.42 -20.06 21.33
CA THR A 279 -10.57 -20.88 20.93
C THR A 279 -11.41 -20.10 19.93
N LYS A 280 -11.59 -20.68 18.75
CA LYS A 280 -12.39 -20.10 17.67
C LYS A 280 -13.89 -20.24 17.92
N ASP A 281 -14.70 -19.44 17.25
CA ASP A 281 -16.15 -19.61 17.21
C ASP A 281 -16.62 -20.63 16.13
N GLY A 282 -17.94 -20.65 15.88
CA GLY A 282 -18.53 -21.56 14.88
C GLY A 282 -18.36 -21.11 13.42
N GLY A 283 -17.92 -19.87 13.16
CA GLY A 283 -17.79 -19.29 11.83
C GLY A 283 -16.35 -19.15 11.32
N SER A 284 -15.37 -19.36 12.20
CA SER A 284 -13.93 -19.28 11.91
C SER A 284 -13.28 -20.67 11.84
N GLU A 285 -12.01 -20.77 11.44
CA GLU A 285 -11.22 -22.01 11.39
C GLU A 285 -9.85 -21.84 12.08
N TYR A 286 -9.28 -22.91 12.64
CA TYR A 286 -7.95 -22.84 13.24
C TYR A 286 -6.88 -22.88 12.15
N ALA A 287 -5.86 -22.03 12.26
CA ALA A 287 -4.80 -21.91 11.25
C ALA A 287 -3.49 -22.58 11.68
N PHE A 288 -3.04 -22.33 12.92
CA PHE A 288 -1.75 -22.84 13.42
C PHE A 288 -1.84 -23.40 14.84
N THR A 289 -0.89 -24.30 15.14
CA THR A 289 -0.69 -24.93 16.44
C THR A 289 0.74 -24.83 16.91
N ASN A 290 0.96 -24.84 18.23
CA ASN A 290 2.26 -25.08 18.84
C ASN A 290 2.57 -26.59 18.95
N GLU A 291 3.75 -26.93 19.47
CA GLU A 291 4.22 -28.31 19.63
C GLU A 291 3.38 -29.18 20.58
N ASP A 292 2.60 -28.56 21.47
CA ASP A 292 1.71 -29.23 22.43
C ASP A 292 0.29 -29.43 21.85
N GLY A 293 0.04 -28.93 20.64
CA GLY A 293 -1.23 -29.04 19.92
C GLY A 293 -2.27 -28.01 20.35
N GLU A 294 -1.85 -26.93 21.01
CA GLU A 294 -2.69 -25.77 21.32
C GLU A 294 -2.78 -24.87 20.10
N TYR A 295 -3.97 -24.32 19.84
CA TYR A 295 -4.20 -23.45 18.69
C TYR A 295 -3.83 -22.01 19.02
N ILE A 296 -2.96 -21.42 18.19
CA ILE A 296 -2.36 -20.09 18.40
C ILE A 296 -2.69 -19.12 17.26
N ALA A 297 -3.48 -19.56 16.29
CA ALA A 297 -3.98 -18.71 15.22
C ALA A 297 -5.30 -19.23 14.64
N LEU A 298 -6.08 -18.33 14.08
CA LEU A 298 -7.33 -18.64 13.39
C LEU A 298 -7.50 -17.80 12.12
N THR A 299 -8.39 -18.26 11.24
CA THR A 299 -8.88 -17.52 10.08
C THR A 299 -10.40 -17.37 10.13
N TYR A 300 -10.91 -16.31 9.53
CA TYR A 300 -12.34 -16.11 9.28
C TYR A 300 -12.54 -15.56 7.88
N SER A 301 -13.52 -16.11 7.15
CA SER A 301 -13.95 -15.65 5.84
C SER A 301 -15.47 -15.51 5.83
N GLY A 302 -15.96 -14.31 5.53
CA GLY A 302 -17.39 -13.99 5.55
C GLY A 302 -17.66 -12.62 4.95
N GLY A 303 -18.27 -11.71 5.72
CA GLY A 303 -18.44 -10.32 5.29
C GLY A 303 -17.17 -9.47 5.31
N TYR A 304 -16.05 -10.07 5.72
CA TYR A 304 -14.68 -9.57 5.78
C TYR A 304 -13.76 -10.78 5.99
N GLU A 305 -12.45 -10.58 5.89
CA GLU A 305 -11.45 -11.61 6.12
C GLU A 305 -10.50 -11.24 7.26
N VAL A 306 -10.22 -12.20 8.14
CA VAL A 306 -9.26 -12.03 9.24
C VAL A 306 -8.36 -13.25 9.33
N ILE A 307 -7.05 -13.01 9.47
CA ILE A 307 -6.12 -13.92 10.13
C ILE A 307 -5.71 -13.27 11.45
N PHE A 308 -5.93 -13.97 12.56
CA PHE A 308 -5.40 -13.55 13.86
C PHE A 308 -4.36 -14.56 14.33
N CYS A 309 -3.12 -14.10 14.45
CA CYS A 309 -2.01 -14.82 15.06
C CYS A 309 -1.80 -14.28 16.48
N ALA A 310 -2.11 -15.10 17.47
CA ALA A 310 -1.86 -14.82 18.89
C ALA A 310 -0.40 -15.17 19.28
N PHE A 311 0.50 -15.10 18.29
CA PHE A 311 1.93 -15.34 18.40
C PHE A 311 2.65 -14.37 17.47
N ARG A 312 3.97 -14.26 17.61
CA ARG A 312 4.79 -13.37 16.78
C ARG A 312 5.17 -14.02 15.45
N PHE A 313 4.66 -13.49 14.34
CA PHE A 313 5.08 -13.91 13.00
C PHE A 313 6.60 -13.75 12.77
N GLU A 314 7.17 -12.65 13.25
CA GLU A 314 8.61 -12.37 13.23
C GLU A 314 9.46 -13.41 13.99
N GLY A 315 8.83 -14.19 14.88
CA GLY A 315 9.48 -15.26 15.63
C GLY A 315 9.82 -16.48 14.77
N ILE A 316 9.19 -16.66 13.59
CA ILE A 316 9.49 -17.75 12.67
C ILE A 316 10.94 -17.62 12.20
N LEU A 317 11.82 -18.57 12.54
CA LEU A 317 13.26 -18.44 12.29
C LEU A 317 13.63 -18.41 10.81
N SER A 318 12.98 -19.28 10.02
CA SER A 318 13.27 -19.46 8.60
C SER A 318 12.71 -18.31 7.77
N THR A 319 13.56 -17.59 7.03
CA THR A 319 13.11 -16.59 6.04
C THR A 319 12.20 -17.21 4.99
N VAL A 320 12.53 -18.42 4.49
CA VAL A 320 11.66 -19.14 3.55
C VAL A 320 10.34 -19.54 4.22
N GLY A 321 10.36 -19.90 5.50
CA GLY A 321 9.14 -20.21 6.25
C GLY A 321 8.23 -18.99 6.41
N ARG A 322 8.80 -17.80 6.67
CA ARG A 322 8.05 -16.54 6.68
C ARG A 322 7.43 -16.24 5.32
N GLN A 323 8.18 -16.42 4.22
CA GLN A 323 7.67 -16.26 2.86
C GLN A 323 6.53 -17.25 2.54
N GLU A 324 6.66 -18.53 2.92
CA GLU A 324 5.61 -19.53 2.70
C GLU A 324 4.33 -19.22 3.50
N VAL A 325 4.46 -18.77 4.76
CA VAL A 325 3.32 -18.33 5.58
C VAL A 325 2.68 -17.07 5.01
N MET A 326 3.47 -16.05 4.67
CA MET A 326 2.96 -14.79 4.12
C MET A 326 2.27 -15.02 2.77
N GLN A 327 2.82 -15.88 1.90
CA GLN A 327 2.18 -16.24 0.64
C GLN A 327 0.78 -16.84 0.88
N GLN A 328 0.64 -17.80 1.82
CA GLN A 328 -0.69 -18.37 2.11
C GLN A 328 -1.65 -17.35 2.77
N ILE A 329 -1.13 -16.39 3.54
CA ILE A 329 -1.94 -15.27 4.05
C ILE A 329 -2.52 -14.46 2.89
N PHE A 330 -1.72 -14.09 1.89
CA PHE A 330 -2.20 -13.37 0.71
C PHE A 330 -3.14 -14.22 -0.17
N ASP A 331 -2.86 -15.52 -0.32
CA ASP A 331 -3.75 -16.42 -1.03
C ASP A 331 -5.14 -16.49 -0.36
N PHE A 332 -5.21 -16.38 0.97
CA PHE A 332 -6.46 -16.38 1.74
C PHE A 332 -7.17 -15.02 1.77
N LEU A 333 -6.45 -13.92 2.01
CA LEU A 333 -7.03 -12.58 2.01
C LEU A 333 -7.51 -12.15 0.61
N GLY A 334 -7.23 -12.95 -0.41
CA GLY A 334 -7.67 -12.74 -1.77
C GLY A 334 -6.63 -11.96 -2.56
N PRO A 335 -6.63 -12.12 -3.89
CA PRO A 335 -5.60 -11.55 -4.72
C PRO A 335 -5.67 -10.01 -4.66
N ILE A 336 -4.50 -9.38 -4.64
CA ILE A 336 -4.38 -7.95 -4.90
C ILE A 336 -5.02 -7.69 -6.27
N PRO A 337 -5.97 -6.72 -6.38
CA PRO A 337 -6.64 -6.48 -7.63
C PRO A 337 -5.62 -5.93 -8.63
N THR A 338 -5.34 -6.70 -9.69
CA THR A 338 -4.33 -6.37 -10.69
C THR A 338 -4.87 -6.62 -12.09
N PHE A 339 -4.20 -6.13 -13.13
CA PHE A 339 -4.63 -6.41 -14.49
C PHE A 339 -4.56 -7.89 -14.84
N GLY A 340 -3.71 -8.67 -14.15
CA GLY A 340 -3.58 -10.11 -14.35
C GLY A 340 -4.85 -10.91 -14.02
N ASN A 341 -5.74 -10.39 -13.16
CA ASN A 341 -6.93 -11.09 -12.69
C ASN A 341 -8.27 -10.41 -13.04
N LEU A 342 -8.28 -9.41 -13.94
CA LEU A 342 -9.49 -8.67 -14.36
C LEU A 342 -10.70 -9.57 -14.70
N ALA A 343 -10.47 -10.67 -15.41
CA ALA A 343 -11.55 -11.58 -15.80
C ALA A 343 -12.25 -12.23 -14.60
N ASP A 344 -11.48 -12.54 -13.54
CA ASP A 344 -11.99 -13.13 -12.31
C ASP A 344 -12.67 -12.07 -11.44
N LEU A 345 -12.05 -10.88 -11.30
CA LEU A 345 -12.60 -9.76 -10.52
C LEU A 345 -13.96 -9.29 -11.06
N PHE A 346 -14.10 -9.22 -12.38
CA PHE A 346 -15.30 -8.73 -13.06
C PHE A 346 -16.14 -9.87 -13.67
N SER A 347 -16.00 -11.09 -13.14
CA SER A 347 -16.62 -12.30 -13.68
C SER A 347 -18.14 -12.36 -13.52
N THR A 348 -18.66 -11.74 -12.46
CA THR A 348 -20.09 -11.72 -12.11
C THR A 348 -20.47 -10.36 -11.52
N ASN A 349 -21.77 -10.07 -11.45
CA ASN A 349 -22.34 -8.87 -10.80
C ASN A 349 -21.62 -7.56 -11.20
N THR A 350 -21.30 -7.42 -12.49
CA THR A 350 -20.48 -6.31 -13.01
C THR A 350 -21.30 -5.38 -13.90
N PHE A 351 -21.10 -4.08 -13.75
CA PHE A 351 -21.79 -3.04 -14.50
C PHE A 351 -20.80 -2.10 -15.21
N LEU A 352 -20.95 -1.95 -16.52
CA LEU A 352 -20.32 -0.88 -17.29
C LEU A 352 -21.17 0.37 -17.14
N VAL A 353 -20.61 1.43 -16.57
CA VAL A 353 -21.35 2.65 -16.24
C VAL A 353 -20.85 3.80 -17.11
N ALA A 354 -21.68 4.25 -18.04
CA ALA A 354 -21.42 5.46 -18.80
C ALA A 354 -22.15 6.66 -18.18
N GLY A 355 -21.56 7.85 -18.28
CA GLY A 355 -22.28 9.08 -17.93
C GLY A 355 -23.53 9.28 -18.79
N ASN A 356 -24.65 9.76 -18.23
CA ASN A 356 -25.88 9.99 -18.98
C ASN A 356 -25.73 11.09 -20.04
N ASN A 357 -24.70 11.94 -19.90
CA ASN A 357 -24.33 12.95 -20.89
C ASN A 357 -23.09 12.54 -21.72
N ALA A 358 -22.61 11.31 -21.58
CA ALA A 358 -21.46 10.82 -22.34
C ALA A 358 -21.77 10.79 -23.84
N TYR A 359 -20.75 11.03 -24.65
CA TYR A 359 -20.88 10.89 -26.10
C TYR A 359 -20.99 9.41 -26.46
N CYS A 360 -21.59 9.10 -27.61
CA CYS A 360 -21.71 7.71 -28.05
C CYS A 360 -20.34 7.00 -28.17
N THR A 361 -19.26 7.75 -28.37
CA THR A 361 -17.89 7.25 -28.44
C THR A 361 -17.37 6.75 -27.09
N ASP A 362 -17.71 7.41 -25.98
CA ASP A 362 -17.38 6.94 -24.63
C ASP A 362 -18.06 5.58 -24.36
N VAL A 363 -19.30 5.41 -24.85
CA VAL A 363 -20.05 4.16 -24.76
C VAL A 363 -19.44 3.07 -25.67
N LEU A 364 -18.83 3.40 -26.80
CA LEU A 364 -18.24 2.41 -27.70
C LEU A 364 -16.99 1.73 -27.10
N GLY A 365 -16.22 2.44 -26.27
CA GLY A 365 -15.08 1.87 -25.56
C GLY A 365 -15.46 0.70 -24.66
N SER A 366 -16.60 0.81 -23.97
CA SER A 366 -17.12 -0.21 -23.06
C SER A 366 -17.29 -1.60 -23.70
N ALA A 367 -17.62 -1.65 -25.00
CA ALA A 367 -17.78 -2.91 -25.73
C ALA A 367 -16.45 -3.66 -25.94
N LYS A 368 -15.33 -2.95 -26.05
CA LYS A 368 -14.00 -3.57 -26.13
C LYS A 368 -13.63 -4.25 -24.82
N ILE A 369 -13.88 -3.57 -23.71
CA ILE A 369 -13.63 -4.08 -22.36
C ILE A 369 -14.47 -5.34 -22.11
N ALA A 370 -15.79 -5.28 -22.38
CA ALA A 370 -16.68 -6.43 -22.24
C ALA A 370 -16.23 -7.62 -23.11
N PHE A 371 -15.80 -7.36 -24.34
CA PHE A 371 -15.30 -8.41 -25.24
C PHE A 371 -14.03 -9.06 -24.69
N ALA A 372 -13.07 -8.27 -24.21
CA ALA A 372 -11.82 -8.78 -23.64
C ALA A 372 -12.06 -9.61 -22.37
N LEU A 373 -12.96 -9.17 -21.47
CA LEU A 373 -13.37 -9.95 -20.29
C LEU A 373 -13.95 -11.32 -20.69
N GLY A 374 -14.83 -11.34 -21.69
CA GLY A 374 -15.39 -12.58 -22.22
C GLY A 374 -14.34 -13.49 -22.90
N GLN A 375 -13.32 -12.92 -23.56
CA GLN A 375 -12.19 -13.70 -24.10
C GLN A 375 -11.30 -14.28 -23.00
N ALA A 376 -11.11 -13.53 -21.91
CA ALA A 376 -10.26 -13.91 -20.79
C ALA A 376 -10.93 -14.89 -19.81
N GLY A 377 -12.24 -15.11 -19.93
CA GLY A 377 -12.95 -16.18 -19.22
C GLY A 377 -13.98 -15.72 -18.18
N ALA A 378 -14.35 -14.43 -18.15
CA ALA A 378 -15.44 -13.94 -17.32
C ALA A 378 -16.74 -14.75 -17.57
N LEU A 379 -17.42 -15.15 -16.50
CA LEU A 379 -18.58 -16.04 -16.56
C LEU A 379 -19.83 -15.34 -17.10
N GLU A 380 -19.97 -14.04 -16.79
CA GLU A 380 -21.05 -13.18 -17.22
C GLU A 380 -20.50 -11.98 -17.99
N ASN A 381 -21.27 -11.47 -18.96
CA ASN A 381 -20.91 -10.20 -19.59
C ASN A 381 -21.37 -9.06 -18.68
N PRO A 382 -20.55 -8.02 -18.47
CA PRO A 382 -20.98 -6.83 -17.76
C PRO A 382 -22.25 -6.23 -18.35
N GLU A 383 -23.17 -5.80 -17.48
CA GLU A 383 -24.37 -5.11 -17.90
C GLU A 383 -24.12 -3.61 -18.10
N GLY A 384 -24.63 -3.05 -19.20
CA GLY A 384 -24.55 -1.61 -19.43
C GLY A 384 -25.58 -0.83 -18.62
N ARG A 385 -25.14 0.24 -17.96
CA ARG A 385 -25.98 1.25 -17.30
C ARG A 385 -25.51 2.65 -17.69
N THR A 386 -26.43 3.62 -17.65
CA THR A 386 -26.01 5.00 -17.42
C THR A 386 -25.94 5.25 -15.92
N ASP A 387 -25.14 6.23 -15.49
CA ASP A 387 -25.12 6.70 -14.09
C ASP A 387 -26.52 6.98 -13.51
N VAL A 388 -27.47 7.47 -14.31
CA VAL A 388 -28.87 7.71 -13.91
C VAL A 388 -29.70 6.42 -13.80
N LEU A 389 -29.37 5.39 -14.59
CA LEU A 389 -30.11 4.11 -14.60
C LEU A 389 -29.50 3.06 -13.67
N LEU A 390 -28.29 3.28 -13.18
CA LEU A 390 -27.66 2.46 -12.17
C LEU A 390 -28.45 2.60 -10.86
N THR A 391 -29.06 1.51 -10.41
CA THR A 391 -29.82 1.54 -9.16
C THR A 391 -28.88 1.61 -7.96
N THR A 392 -29.34 2.11 -6.82
CA THR A 392 -28.54 2.15 -5.58
C THR A 392 -28.01 0.77 -5.19
N THR A 393 -28.80 -0.29 -5.34
CA THR A 393 -28.32 -1.65 -5.02
C THR A 393 -27.21 -2.11 -5.96
N GLU A 394 -27.35 -1.90 -7.27
CA GLU A 394 -26.29 -2.22 -8.24
C GLU A 394 -25.05 -1.35 -7.98
N HIS A 395 -25.26 -0.06 -7.70
CA HIS A 395 -24.20 0.87 -7.36
C HIS A 395 -23.45 0.47 -6.10
N ASP A 396 -24.11 0.00 -5.04
CA ASP A 396 -23.48 -0.22 -3.74
C ASP A 396 -22.87 -1.64 -3.61
N THR A 397 -23.33 -2.59 -4.42
CA THR A 397 -22.95 -4.01 -4.28
C THR A 397 -22.32 -4.62 -5.54
N GLY A 398 -22.46 -3.98 -6.69
CA GLY A 398 -21.91 -4.45 -7.97
C GLY A 398 -20.45 -4.04 -8.16
N ASN A 399 -19.70 -4.85 -8.90
CA ASN A 399 -18.43 -4.40 -9.45
C ASN A 399 -18.71 -3.36 -10.54
N LEU A 400 -17.94 -2.28 -10.57
CA LEU A 400 -18.21 -1.14 -11.46
C LEU A 400 -17.05 -0.93 -12.42
N ILE A 401 -17.38 -0.65 -13.68
CA ILE A 401 -16.43 -0.19 -14.68
C ILE A 401 -16.96 1.15 -15.22
N PRO A 402 -16.68 2.27 -14.53
CA PRO A 402 -17.04 3.60 -15.02
C PRO A 402 -16.19 3.94 -16.26
N VAL A 403 -16.85 4.20 -17.39
CA VAL A 403 -16.19 4.57 -18.64
C VAL A 403 -16.54 6.02 -18.99
N GLY A 404 -15.51 6.86 -19.14
CA GLY A 404 -15.61 8.30 -19.37
C GLY A 404 -15.35 9.12 -18.10
N GLY A 405 -14.76 10.29 -18.28
CA GLY A 405 -14.17 11.07 -17.19
C GLY A 405 -15.15 11.70 -16.20
N PRO A 406 -14.63 12.19 -15.06
CA PRO A 406 -15.42 12.72 -13.94
C PRO A 406 -16.35 13.87 -14.34
N ALA A 407 -15.97 14.65 -15.35
CA ALA A 407 -16.80 15.75 -15.88
C ALA A 407 -18.13 15.30 -16.51
N ILE A 408 -18.24 14.04 -16.96
CA ILE A 408 -19.43 13.50 -17.62
C ILE A 408 -20.01 12.27 -16.92
N ASN A 409 -19.23 11.59 -16.08
CA ASN A 409 -19.60 10.38 -15.37
C ASN A 409 -19.43 10.57 -13.86
N VAL A 410 -20.54 10.79 -13.16
CA VAL A 410 -20.53 11.05 -11.71
C VAL A 410 -20.01 9.87 -10.89
N VAL A 411 -20.09 8.65 -11.42
CA VAL A 411 -19.53 7.47 -10.76
C VAL A 411 -18.00 7.48 -10.88
N ALA A 412 -17.45 7.94 -12.01
CA ALA A 412 -16.00 8.15 -12.10
C ALA A 412 -15.53 9.22 -11.10
N ASP A 413 -16.23 10.36 -11.01
CA ASP A 413 -15.92 11.45 -10.05
C ASP A 413 -15.97 10.99 -8.58
N GLU A 414 -16.96 10.15 -8.24
CA GLU A 414 -17.07 9.55 -6.90
C GLU A 414 -15.85 8.68 -6.56
N PHE A 415 -15.51 7.75 -7.44
CA PHE A 415 -14.43 6.78 -7.19
C PHE A 415 -13.04 7.37 -7.37
N ASP A 416 -12.87 8.37 -8.22
CA ASP A 416 -11.65 9.19 -8.27
C ASP A 416 -11.34 9.76 -6.88
N GLY A 417 -12.38 10.27 -6.18
CA GLY A 417 -12.25 10.79 -4.82
C GLY A 417 -11.86 9.73 -3.78
N TYR A 418 -12.36 8.50 -3.89
CA TYR A 418 -11.99 7.41 -2.98
C TYR A 418 -10.58 6.89 -3.22
N PHE A 419 -10.14 6.88 -4.48
CA PHE A 419 -8.85 6.31 -4.89
C PHE A 419 -7.74 7.35 -5.02
N GLY A 420 -7.99 8.60 -4.63
CA GLY A 420 -6.98 9.66 -4.74
C GLY A 420 -6.58 10.01 -6.17
N VAL A 421 -7.38 9.60 -7.17
CA VAL A 421 -7.17 9.99 -8.57
C VAL A 421 -7.64 11.43 -8.71
N THR A 422 -6.74 12.33 -9.09
CA THR A 422 -7.05 13.75 -9.22
C THR A 422 -6.53 14.31 -10.55
N TYR A 423 -6.93 15.53 -10.90
CA TYR A 423 -6.45 16.18 -12.10
C TYR A 423 -6.32 17.69 -11.93
N SER A 424 -5.39 18.27 -12.68
CA SER A 424 -5.22 19.71 -12.86
C SER A 424 -5.65 20.11 -14.27
N TYR A 425 -6.39 21.20 -14.37
CA TYR A 425 -6.86 21.72 -15.66
C TYR A 425 -6.62 23.23 -15.77
N VAL A 426 -5.82 23.62 -16.76
CA VAL A 426 -5.61 25.01 -17.15
C VAL A 426 -6.21 25.20 -18.54
N ALA A 427 -7.33 25.91 -18.60
CA ALA A 427 -8.13 26.04 -19.82
C ALA A 427 -7.31 26.51 -21.04
N GLY A 428 -7.29 25.67 -22.08
CA GLY A 428 -6.57 25.91 -23.33
C GLY A 428 -5.04 25.87 -23.23
N VAL A 429 -4.50 25.40 -22.10
CA VAL A 429 -3.06 25.27 -21.85
C VAL A 429 -2.71 23.82 -21.56
N SER A 430 -3.26 23.24 -20.49
CA SER A 430 -2.86 21.91 -20.07
C SER A 430 -3.93 21.14 -19.31
N PHE A 431 -3.79 19.82 -19.31
CA PHE A 431 -4.49 18.90 -18.44
C PHE A 431 -3.49 17.88 -17.91
N GLU A 432 -3.57 17.54 -16.63
CA GLU A 432 -2.66 16.57 -16.00
C GLU A 432 -3.44 15.70 -15.04
N ILE A 433 -3.27 14.38 -15.14
CA ILE A 433 -3.88 13.39 -14.25
C ILE A 433 -2.83 12.97 -13.23
N PHE A 434 -3.22 12.84 -11.97
CA PHE A 434 -2.38 12.39 -10.85
C PHE A 434 -3.02 11.18 -10.18
N ALA A 435 -2.24 10.13 -9.95
CA ALA A 435 -2.63 8.95 -9.20
C ALA A 435 -1.37 8.20 -8.75
N ASP A 436 -1.42 7.60 -7.57
CA ASP A 436 -0.33 6.84 -6.95
C ASP A 436 1.05 7.52 -7.06
N SER A 437 1.16 8.79 -6.70
CA SER A 437 2.39 9.61 -6.80
C SER A 437 2.96 9.79 -8.21
N HIS A 438 2.26 9.33 -9.23
CA HIS A 438 2.62 9.54 -10.63
C HIS A 438 1.67 10.54 -11.29
N SER A 439 2.10 11.08 -12.43
CA SER A 439 1.24 11.92 -13.26
C SER A 439 1.47 11.69 -14.74
N ILE A 440 0.46 12.05 -15.54
CA ILE A 440 0.57 12.14 -17.00
C ILE A 440 0.04 13.50 -17.47
N TYR A 441 0.85 14.20 -18.25
CA TYR A 441 0.60 15.56 -18.69
C TYR A 441 0.17 15.63 -20.16
N LEU A 442 -0.79 16.50 -20.48
CA LEU A 442 -1.25 16.84 -21.83
C LEU A 442 -1.14 18.35 -22.07
N ASP A 443 -0.40 18.72 -23.12
CA ASP A 443 -0.46 20.07 -23.70
C ASP A 443 -1.72 20.18 -24.57
N LEU A 444 -2.66 21.03 -24.17
CA LEU A 444 -3.94 21.17 -24.86
C LEU A 444 -3.82 21.82 -26.26
N THR A 445 -2.64 22.27 -26.65
CA THR A 445 -2.36 22.66 -28.04
C THR A 445 -2.17 21.46 -28.97
N GLN A 446 -1.91 20.26 -28.44
CA GLN A 446 -1.82 19.02 -29.21
C GLN A 446 -3.20 18.34 -29.41
N TYR A 447 -4.14 18.58 -28.50
CA TYR A 447 -5.53 18.11 -28.64
C TYR A 447 -6.21 18.77 -29.86
N PRO A 448 -6.94 18.02 -30.73
CA PRO A 448 -7.42 16.64 -30.55
C PRO A 448 -6.57 15.55 -31.21
N ASN A 449 -5.32 15.83 -31.59
CA ASN A 449 -4.40 14.84 -32.20
C ASN A 449 -3.59 14.07 -31.15
N GLU A 450 -3.69 14.48 -29.90
CA GLU A 450 -3.08 13.81 -28.76
C GLU A 450 -4.07 13.87 -27.60
N ASP A 451 -4.15 12.80 -26.82
CA ASP A 451 -5.00 12.71 -25.63
C ASP A 451 -4.35 11.75 -24.61
N ILE A 452 -4.75 11.88 -23.35
CA ILE A 452 -4.24 11.06 -22.24
C ILE A 452 -5.39 10.45 -21.47
N ALA A 453 -5.12 9.31 -20.83
CA ALA A 453 -6.09 8.61 -20.01
C ALA A 453 -5.43 7.79 -18.90
N ILE A 454 -6.27 7.41 -17.94
CA ILE A 454 -5.94 6.52 -16.85
C ILE A 454 -6.84 5.28 -16.91
N VAL A 455 -6.24 4.14 -16.59
CA VAL A 455 -6.94 2.91 -16.19
C VAL A 455 -6.51 2.64 -14.76
N TYR A 456 -7.45 2.65 -13.82
CA TYR A 456 -7.16 2.48 -12.40
C TYR A 456 -8.09 1.41 -11.81
N LEU A 457 -7.50 0.36 -11.25
CA LEU A 457 -8.20 -0.76 -10.64
C LEU A 457 -8.00 -0.73 -9.13
N ALA A 458 -9.10 -0.74 -8.38
CA ALA A 458 -9.03 -0.85 -6.92
C ALA A 458 -10.24 -1.58 -6.35
N GLU A 459 -10.09 -2.02 -5.11
CA GLU A 459 -11.19 -2.56 -4.30
C GLU A 459 -11.78 -1.44 -3.44
N HIS A 460 -13.10 -1.37 -3.33
CA HIS A 460 -13.80 -0.45 -2.43
C HIS A 460 -15.02 -1.12 -1.82
N ASN A 461 -15.02 -1.31 -0.50
CA ASN A 461 -16.07 -1.99 0.26
C ASN A 461 -16.38 -3.43 -0.25
N GLY A 462 -15.34 -4.26 -0.44
CA GLY A 462 -15.49 -5.68 -0.78
C GLY A 462 -15.88 -5.96 -2.24
N ARG A 463 -15.68 -5.00 -3.14
CA ARG A 463 -16.01 -5.08 -4.57
C ARG A 463 -15.00 -4.28 -5.40
N TYR A 464 -14.91 -4.59 -6.68
CA TYR A 464 -13.89 -4.04 -7.56
C TYR A 464 -14.43 -2.92 -8.44
N VAL A 465 -13.61 -1.89 -8.62
CA VAL A 465 -13.89 -0.75 -9.48
C VAL A 465 -12.73 -0.54 -10.44
N LEU A 466 -13.04 -0.45 -11.74
CA LEU A 466 -12.08 -0.17 -12.80
C LEU A 466 -12.44 1.16 -13.46
N LEU A 467 -11.77 2.24 -13.06
CA LEU A 467 -11.89 3.56 -13.67
C LEU A 467 -11.24 3.54 -15.05
N VAL A 468 -11.96 4.00 -16.07
CA VAL A 468 -11.47 4.07 -17.45
C VAL A 468 -11.85 5.41 -18.05
N TRP A 469 -10.93 6.38 -18.00
CA TRP A 469 -11.23 7.72 -18.51
C TRP A 469 -10.01 8.53 -18.94
N GLY A 470 -10.24 9.44 -19.89
CA GLY A 470 -9.26 10.42 -20.34
C GLY A 470 -9.80 11.84 -20.37
N TYR A 471 -8.96 12.79 -20.79
CA TYR A 471 -9.37 14.20 -20.93
C TYR A 471 -10.50 14.34 -21.97
N GLY A 472 -10.29 13.75 -23.15
CA GLY A 472 -11.31 13.65 -24.20
C GLY A 472 -11.83 12.22 -24.41
N TRP A 473 -12.67 12.09 -25.43
CA TRP A 473 -13.19 10.78 -25.83
C TRP A 473 -12.09 9.91 -26.45
N GLN A 474 -11.08 10.51 -27.10
CA GLN A 474 -9.96 9.76 -27.67
C GLN A 474 -9.13 9.10 -26.58
N GLY A 475 -8.84 9.80 -25.49
CA GLY A 475 -8.15 9.25 -24.32
C GLY A 475 -8.96 8.11 -23.69
N THR A 476 -10.24 8.35 -23.41
CA THR A 476 -11.13 7.32 -22.86
C THR A 476 -11.19 6.08 -23.77
N TYR A 477 -11.24 6.28 -25.08
CA TYR A 477 -11.24 5.19 -26.04
C TYR A 477 -9.88 4.50 -26.16
N ALA A 478 -8.76 5.22 -26.03
CA ALA A 478 -7.40 4.67 -26.00
C ALA A 478 -7.21 3.74 -24.80
N ALA A 479 -7.66 4.14 -23.61
CA ALA A 479 -7.71 3.29 -22.43
C ALA A 479 -8.58 2.05 -22.65
N SER A 480 -9.72 2.20 -23.34
CA SER A 480 -10.58 1.07 -23.73
C SER A 480 -9.95 0.16 -24.79
N VAL A 481 -9.10 0.69 -25.68
CA VAL A 481 -8.32 -0.08 -26.66
C VAL A 481 -7.24 -0.88 -25.95
N PHE A 482 -6.51 -0.26 -25.01
CA PHE A 482 -5.57 -0.95 -24.13
C PHE A 482 -6.22 -2.13 -23.42
N LEU A 483 -7.37 -1.89 -22.77
CA LEU A 483 -8.13 -2.94 -22.08
C LEU A 483 -8.75 -3.97 -23.04
N GLY A 484 -8.94 -3.62 -24.30
CA GLY A 484 -9.49 -4.51 -25.33
C GLY A 484 -8.53 -5.63 -25.77
N ASP A 485 -7.24 -5.51 -25.47
CA ASP A 485 -6.22 -6.52 -25.78
C ASP A 485 -5.70 -7.20 -24.51
N ILE A 486 -6.08 -8.46 -24.34
CA ILE A 486 -5.69 -9.30 -23.19
C ILE A 486 -4.16 -9.50 -23.08
N THR A 487 -3.41 -9.26 -24.16
CA THR A 487 -1.94 -9.31 -24.15
C THR A 487 -1.36 -8.19 -23.28
N ASN A 488 -2.03 -7.03 -23.22
CA ASN A 488 -1.64 -5.95 -22.33
C ASN A 488 -1.82 -6.35 -20.88
N TRP A 489 -2.91 -7.06 -20.54
CA TRP A 489 -3.16 -7.53 -19.17
C TRP A 489 -2.07 -8.50 -18.70
N GLN A 490 -1.52 -9.31 -19.60
CA GLN A 490 -0.39 -10.18 -19.30
C GLN A 490 0.93 -9.42 -19.18
N THR A 491 1.11 -8.37 -19.98
CA THR A 491 2.31 -7.53 -19.96
C THR A 491 2.39 -6.73 -18.65
N TYR A 492 1.25 -6.20 -18.18
CA TYR A 492 1.13 -5.40 -16.97
C TYR A 492 0.41 -6.18 -15.85
N GLN A 493 0.63 -7.49 -15.77
CA GLN A 493 -0.17 -8.38 -14.91
C GLN A 493 -0.07 -8.08 -13.41
N GLY A 494 1.03 -7.48 -12.97
CA GLY A 494 1.23 -7.08 -11.56
C GLY A 494 0.74 -5.67 -11.26
N SER A 495 0.32 -4.92 -12.27
CA SER A 495 -0.08 -3.53 -12.13
C SER A 495 -1.57 -3.39 -11.87
N HIS A 496 -1.96 -2.38 -11.11
CA HIS A 496 -3.35 -1.98 -10.92
C HIS A 496 -3.66 -0.64 -11.61
N MET A 497 -2.63 0.11 -12.00
CA MET A 497 -2.77 1.38 -12.71
C MET A 497 -1.92 1.40 -13.97
N VAL A 498 -2.48 1.94 -15.05
CA VAL A 498 -1.70 2.47 -16.19
C VAL A 498 -2.18 3.87 -16.57
N MET A 499 -1.25 4.72 -16.99
CA MET A 499 -1.54 5.97 -17.68
C MET A 499 -1.10 5.85 -19.13
N VAL A 500 -2.03 6.12 -20.05
CA VAL A 500 -1.84 5.94 -21.49
C VAL A 500 -1.92 7.26 -22.23
N ARG A 501 -1.06 7.41 -23.24
CA ARG A 501 -1.13 8.47 -24.23
C ARG A 501 -1.55 7.88 -25.57
N TRP A 502 -2.45 8.56 -26.25
CA TRP A 502 -2.71 8.34 -27.67
C TRP A 502 -2.17 9.53 -28.48
N THR A 503 -1.55 9.24 -29.62
CA THR A 503 -1.04 10.24 -30.56
C THR A 503 -1.41 9.85 -31.99
N ASP A 504 -2.18 10.71 -32.67
CA ASP A 504 -2.58 10.56 -34.07
C ASP A 504 -1.38 10.76 -35.01
N THR A 505 -0.65 9.68 -35.27
CA THR A 505 0.60 9.71 -36.04
C THR A 505 0.36 9.73 -37.55
N ASP A 506 -0.76 9.16 -38.00
CA ASP A 506 -1.10 9.10 -39.41
C ASP A 506 -2.12 10.16 -39.86
N THR A 507 -2.59 10.99 -38.92
CA THR A 507 -3.47 12.15 -39.10
C THR A 507 -4.87 11.80 -39.60
N ASP A 508 -5.37 10.61 -39.26
CA ASP A 508 -6.71 10.17 -39.62
C ASP A 508 -7.77 10.45 -38.52
N GLY A 509 -7.32 10.82 -37.31
CA GLY A 509 -8.13 11.17 -36.16
C GLY A 509 -8.83 9.97 -35.50
N LEU A 510 -8.42 8.75 -35.80
CA LEU A 510 -8.92 7.52 -35.23
C LEU A 510 -7.94 7.00 -34.17
N VAL A 511 -8.49 6.40 -33.12
CA VAL A 511 -7.67 5.79 -32.07
C VAL A 511 -7.34 4.36 -32.46
N ASP A 512 -6.09 4.16 -32.86
CA ASP A 512 -5.55 2.85 -33.22
C ASP A 512 -4.61 2.27 -32.16
N GLU A 513 -4.58 0.94 -32.05
CA GLU A 513 -3.78 0.24 -31.02
C GLU A 513 -2.28 0.55 -31.10
N ASN A 514 -1.76 0.79 -32.30
CA ASN A 514 -0.34 1.08 -32.51
C ASN A 514 0.05 2.52 -32.15
N GLU A 515 -0.94 3.35 -31.83
CA GLU A 515 -0.79 4.75 -31.45
C GLU A 515 -1.02 4.98 -29.95
N VAL A 516 -1.37 3.92 -29.21
CA VAL A 516 -1.54 3.95 -27.76
C VAL A 516 -0.24 3.49 -27.09
N ALA A 517 0.34 4.36 -26.27
CA ALA A 517 1.52 4.06 -25.47
C ALA A 517 1.19 4.14 -23.97
N VAL A 518 1.69 3.19 -23.20
CA VAL A 518 1.70 3.25 -21.73
C VAL A 518 2.93 4.06 -21.32
N GLU A 519 2.74 5.16 -20.59
CA GLU A 519 3.84 6.02 -20.11
C GLU A 519 4.15 5.78 -18.64
N VAL A 520 3.15 5.38 -17.87
CA VAL A 520 3.26 5.09 -16.44
C VAL A 520 2.46 3.82 -16.14
N TYR A 521 2.99 2.97 -15.26
CA TYR A 521 2.27 1.87 -14.66
C TYR A 521 2.77 1.65 -13.23
N VAL A 522 1.86 1.25 -12.35
CA VAL A 522 2.13 0.81 -10.97
C VAL A 522 1.61 -0.60 -10.86
#